data_AF-A7RYX7-F1
#
_entry.id   AF-A7RYX7-F1
#
_cell.length_a   1.000
_cell.length_b   1.000
_cell.length_c   1.000
_cell.angle_alpha   90.00
_cell.angle_beta   90.00
_cell.angle_gamma   90.00
#
_symmetry.space_group_name_H-M   'P 1'
#
loop_
_entity.id
_entity.type
_entity.pdbx_description
1 polymer ?
#
loop_
_entity_poly.entity_id
_entity_poly.type
_entity_poly.pdbx_seq_one_letter_code
_entity_poly.pdbx_strand_id
1 'polypeptide(L)'
;MRRARINDSLNELKSLVLQSLNKDASRYSKMEKADILEMSVQYLKEIRKQENSYNGKLSFKAHSIAEYRAGFNYCAQEVTKNLTTLESPATDKLRSNLLNHLANCFQGNTTPGAATTPSGVPVWIYPSPPPSP
;
A
#
# COMPACT_ATOMS: atom_id res chain seq x y z
N MET A 1 -32.29 -27.21 8.83
CA MET A 1 -31.67 -26.11 8.06
C MET A 1 -30.54 -25.39 8.79
N ARG A 2 -30.75 -24.73 9.96
CA ARG A 2 -29.69 -23.97 10.66
C ARG A 2 -28.43 -24.78 10.99
N ARG A 3 -28.57 -26.00 11.52
CA ARG A 3 -27.44 -26.87 11.90
C ARG A 3 -26.57 -27.29 10.72
N ALA A 4 -27.16 -27.53 9.55
CA ALA A 4 -26.43 -27.89 8.33
C ALA A 4 -25.55 -26.73 7.88
N ARG A 5 -26.14 -25.53 7.75
CA ARG A 5 -25.41 -24.30 7.41
C ARG A 5 -24.19 -24.05 8.32
N ILE A 6 -24.34 -24.25 9.63
CA ILE A 6 -23.22 -24.08 10.58
C ILE A 6 -22.09 -25.07 10.32
N ASN A 7 -22.41 -26.33 10.02
CA ASN A 7 -21.39 -27.34 9.73
C ASN A 7 -20.70 -27.05 8.39
N ASP A 8 -21.44 -26.62 7.38
CA ASP A 8 -20.88 -26.26 6.08
C ASP A 8 -19.89 -25.10 6.21
N SER A 9 -20.29 -24.03 6.93
CA SER A 9 -19.40 -22.90 7.22
C SER A 9 -18.17 -23.31 8.04
N LEU A 10 -18.28 -24.26 8.98
CA LEU A 10 -17.12 -24.75 9.74
C LEU A 10 -16.15 -25.56 8.86
N ASN A 11 -16.66 -26.35 7.91
CA ASN A 11 -15.84 -27.10 6.96
C ASN A 11 -15.12 -26.17 5.98
N GLU A 12 -15.83 -25.15 5.47
CA GLU A 12 -15.25 -24.11 4.62
C GLU A 12 -14.16 -23.33 5.37
N LEU A 13 -14.47 -22.87 6.60
CA LEU A 13 -13.51 -22.16 7.45
C LEU A 13 -12.25 -22.98 7.71
N LYS A 14 -12.40 -24.28 8.02
CA LYS A 14 -11.28 -25.21 8.19
C LYS A 14 -10.42 -25.29 6.93
N SER A 15 -11.03 -25.43 5.75
CA SER A 15 -10.31 -25.51 4.48
C SER A 15 -9.49 -24.25 4.22
N LEU A 16 -10.12 -23.07 4.35
CA LEU A 16 -9.47 -21.79 4.13
C LEU A 16 -8.30 -21.57 5.09
N VAL A 17 -8.48 -21.85 6.38
CA VAL A 17 -7.41 -21.67 7.39
C VAL A 17 -6.24 -22.61 7.14
N LEU A 18 -6.50 -23.88 6.79
CA LEU A 18 -5.43 -24.83 6.48
C LEU A 18 -4.66 -24.45 5.21
N GLN A 19 -5.37 -24.00 4.17
CA GLN A 19 -4.76 -23.51 2.93
C GLN A 19 -3.88 -22.29 3.19
N SER A 20 -4.40 -21.29 3.93
CA SER A 20 -3.65 -20.08 4.27
C SER A 20 -2.41 -20.36 5.13
N LEU A 21 -2.45 -21.38 5.98
CA LEU A 21 -1.32 -21.80 6.82
C LEU A 21 -0.40 -22.85 6.15
N ASN A 22 -0.68 -23.25 4.90
CA ASN A 22 0.02 -24.34 4.20
C ASN A 22 0.09 -25.65 5.01
N LYS A 23 -1.01 -26.01 5.67
CA LYS A 23 -1.13 -27.24 6.47
C LYS A 23 -1.82 -28.34 5.68
N ASP A 24 -1.33 -29.58 5.83
CA ASP A 24 -1.90 -30.76 5.16
C ASP A 24 -3.29 -31.11 5.70
N ALA A 25 -4.33 -30.95 4.86
CA ALA A 25 -5.71 -31.22 5.22
C ALA A 25 -5.99 -32.65 5.72
N SER A 26 -5.22 -33.65 5.28
CA SER A 26 -5.41 -35.05 5.68
C SER A 26 -5.20 -35.24 7.19
N ARG A 27 -4.22 -34.52 7.75
CA ARG A 27 -3.83 -34.56 9.16
C ARG A 27 -4.89 -33.93 10.07
N TYR A 28 -5.74 -33.07 9.52
CA TYR A 28 -6.79 -32.39 10.26
C TYR A 28 -8.17 -32.95 9.97
N SER A 29 -8.30 -34.06 9.23
CA SER A 29 -9.59 -34.67 8.84
C SER A 29 -10.56 -34.89 10.03
N LYS A 30 -10.05 -35.25 11.21
CA LYS A 30 -10.82 -35.50 12.45
C LYS A 30 -10.89 -34.33 13.43
N MET A 31 -10.46 -33.13 13.02
CA MET A 31 -10.42 -31.96 13.89
C MET A 31 -11.80 -31.63 14.47
N GLU A 32 -11.87 -31.40 15.78
CA GLU A 32 -13.12 -31.10 16.46
C GLU A 32 -13.57 -29.66 16.17
N LYS A 33 -14.84 -29.36 16.48
CA LYS A 33 -15.39 -28.02 16.25
C LYS A 33 -14.66 -26.95 17.07
N ALA A 34 -14.27 -27.29 18.31
CA ALA A 34 -13.51 -26.38 19.17
C ALA A 34 -12.14 -26.07 18.55
N ASP A 35 -11.43 -27.10 18.09
CA ASP A 35 -10.11 -26.96 17.44
C ASP A 35 -10.19 -26.13 16.15
N ILE A 36 -11.23 -26.33 15.31
CA ILE A 36 -11.45 -25.50 14.12
C ILE A 36 -11.55 -24.02 14.51
N LEU A 37 -12.34 -23.72 15.54
CA LEU A 37 -12.54 -22.36 16.00
C LEU A 37 -11.27 -21.77 16.62
N GLU A 38 -10.56 -22.53 17.45
CA GLU A 38 -9.32 -22.08 18.09
C GLU A 38 -8.23 -21.76 17.05
N MET A 39 -8.00 -22.67 16.10
CA MET A 39 -7.03 -22.46 15.03
C MET A 39 -7.41 -21.26 14.16
N SER A 40 -8.70 -21.08 13.87
CA SER A 40 -9.19 -19.93 13.11
C SER A 40 -8.97 -18.61 13.88
N VAL A 41 -9.23 -18.60 15.19
CA VAL A 41 -8.97 -17.43 16.05
C VAL A 41 -7.49 -17.11 16.08
N GLN A 42 -6.62 -18.12 16.21
CA GLN A 42 -5.18 -17.93 16.18
C GLN A 42 -4.72 -17.33 14.83
N TYR A 43 -5.20 -17.87 13.70
CA TYR A 43 -4.93 -17.34 12.38
C TYR A 43 -5.37 -15.89 12.21
N LEU A 44 -6.57 -15.53 12.69
CA LEU A 44 -7.07 -14.16 12.64
C LEU A 44 -6.21 -13.20 13.50
N LYS A 45 -5.75 -13.64 14.68
CA LYS A 45 -4.82 -12.86 15.51
C LYS A 45 -3.49 -12.63 14.79
N GLU A 46 -2.98 -13.63 14.09
CA GLU A 46 -1.75 -13.52 13.30
C GLU A 46 -1.90 -12.55 12.14
N ILE A 47 -3.02 -12.59 11.39
CA ILE A 47 -3.34 -11.61 10.35
C ILE A 47 -3.35 -10.20 10.94
N ARG A 48 -4.05 -9.98 12.05
CA ARG A 48 -4.15 -8.64 12.67
C ARG A 48 -2.80 -8.11 13.16
N LYS A 49 -1.94 -8.99 13.68
CA LYS A 49 -0.57 -8.63 14.06
C LYS A 49 0.25 -8.23 12.82
N GLN A 50 0.10 -8.96 11.71
CA GLN A 50 0.78 -8.63 10.46
C GLN A 50 0.26 -7.32 9.85
N GLU A 51 -1.05 -7.10 9.79
CA GLU A 51 -1.65 -5.83 9.33
C GLU A 51 -1.18 -4.64 10.17
N ASN A 52 -1.17 -4.75 11.50
CA ASN A 52 -0.67 -3.67 12.36
C ASN A 52 0.83 -3.39 12.10
N SER A 53 1.62 -4.42 11.84
CA SER A 53 3.03 -4.24 11.47
C SER A 53 3.18 -3.63 10.06
N TYR A 54 2.36 -4.03 9.10
CA TYR A 54 2.38 -3.52 7.74
C TYR A 54 1.89 -2.06 7.66
N ASN A 55 0.78 -1.74 8.30
CA ASN A 55 0.27 -0.37 8.43
C ASN A 55 1.26 0.51 9.20
N GLY A 56 1.90 -0.02 10.24
CA GLY A 56 3.00 0.65 10.94
C GLY A 56 4.21 0.93 10.03
N LYS A 57 4.61 -0.03 9.18
CA LYS A 57 5.70 0.14 8.20
C LYS A 57 5.37 1.12 7.08
N LEU A 58 4.14 1.09 6.56
CA LEU A 58 3.67 2.06 5.56
C LEU A 58 3.58 3.46 6.16
N SER A 59 3.06 3.58 7.39
CA SER A 59 3.03 4.84 8.14
C SER A 59 4.43 5.36 8.41
N PHE A 60 5.37 4.51 8.81
CA PHE A 60 6.77 4.89 9.02
C PHE A 60 7.42 5.37 7.72
N LYS A 61 7.23 4.64 6.61
CA LYS A 61 7.75 5.05 5.29
C LYS A 61 7.16 6.38 4.81
N ALA A 62 5.85 6.59 4.99
CA ALA A 62 5.20 7.85 4.67
C ALA A 62 5.72 8.99 5.56
N HIS A 63 5.95 8.73 6.84
CA HIS A 63 6.55 9.67 7.78
C HIS A 63 7.98 10.05 7.37
N SER A 64 8.83 9.07 7.05
CA SER A 64 10.20 9.33 6.57
C SER A 64 10.24 10.16 5.28
N ILE A 65 9.29 9.95 4.36
CA ILE A 65 9.19 10.76 3.13
C ILE A 65 8.75 12.19 3.45
N ALA A 66 7.80 12.38 4.37
CA ALA A 66 7.34 13.70 4.80
C ALA A 66 8.45 14.48 5.53
N GLU A 67 9.18 13.84 6.43
CA GLU A 67 10.33 14.41 7.14
C GLU A 67 11.47 14.77 6.19
N TYR A 68 11.81 13.88 5.26
CA TYR A 68 12.79 14.16 4.22
C TYR A 68 12.39 15.38 3.38
N ARG A 69 11.12 15.46 2.97
CA ARG A 69 10.60 16.61 2.21
C ARG A 69 10.67 17.90 3.02
N ALA A 70 10.36 17.86 4.31
CA ALA A 70 10.48 19.02 5.19
C ALA A 70 11.94 19.48 5.32
N GLY A 71 12.88 18.55 5.56
CA GLY A 71 14.31 18.84 5.64
C GLY A 71 14.90 19.38 4.33
N PHE A 72 14.49 18.81 3.20
CA PHE A 72 14.87 19.32 1.88
C PHE A 72 14.34 20.75 1.65
N ASN A 73 13.07 21.00 2.01
CA ASN A 73 12.47 22.33 1.87
C ASN A 73 13.21 23.37 2.72
N TYR A 74 13.54 23.04 3.97
CA TYR A 74 14.33 23.90 4.86
C TYR A 74 15.70 24.23 4.25
N CYS A 75 16.41 23.22 3.74
CA CYS A 75 17.70 23.43 3.07
C CYS A 75 17.56 24.32 1.82
N ALA A 76 16.56 24.07 0.98
CA ALA A 76 16.32 24.87 -0.23
C ALA A 76 16.00 26.34 0.10
N GLN A 77 15.24 26.59 1.18
CA GLN A 77 14.99 27.95 1.66
C GLN A 77 16.26 28.64 2.14
N GLU A 78 17.10 27.95 2.92
CA GLU A 78 18.38 28.50 3.38
C GLU A 78 19.34 28.79 2.21
N VAL A 79 19.39 27.92 1.20
CA VAL A 79 20.16 28.17 -0.03
C VAL A 79 19.62 29.40 -0.76
N THR A 80 18.30 29.52 -0.88
CA THR A 80 17.65 30.69 -1.50
C THR A 80 18.02 31.99 -0.77
N LYS A 81 17.97 31.97 0.57
CA LYS A 81 18.31 33.09 1.44
C LYS A 81 19.79 33.48 1.32
N ASN A 82 20.71 32.53 1.41
CA ASN A 82 22.13 32.78 1.25
C ASN A 82 22.45 33.39 -0.13
N LEU A 83 21.82 32.88 -1.20
CA LEU A 83 21.99 33.42 -2.54
C LEU A 83 21.37 34.80 -2.73
N THR A 84 20.32 35.18 -1.98
CA THR A 84 19.80 36.56 -2.00
C THR A 84 20.70 37.54 -1.25
N THR A 85 21.43 37.08 -0.22
CA THR A 85 22.37 37.93 0.53
C THR A 85 23.67 38.17 -0.23
N LEU A 86 24.04 37.28 -1.15
CA LEU A 86 25.16 37.46 -2.06
C LEU A 86 24.75 38.34 -3.24
N GLU A 87 24.69 39.65 -3.01
CA GLU A 87 24.33 40.64 -4.02
C GLU A 87 25.52 40.86 -4.98
N SER A 88 25.65 40.00 -6.00
CA SER A 88 26.64 40.14 -7.06
C SER A 88 26.05 39.85 -8.45
N PRO A 89 26.05 40.82 -9.38
CA PRO A 89 25.44 40.67 -10.70
C PRO A 89 26.07 39.58 -11.59
N ALA A 90 27.27 39.09 -11.24
CA ALA A 90 27.89 37.95 -11.92
C ALA A 90 27.23 36.59 -11.57
N THR A 91 26.45 36.53 -10.48
CA THR A 91 25.92 35.27 -9.91
C THR A 91 24.45 35.02 -10.25
N ASP A 92 23.75 35.95 -10.91
CA ASP A 92 22.30 35.84 -11.19
C ASP A 92 21.91 34.62 -12.05
N LYS A 93 22.74 34.30 -13.04
CA LYS A 93 22.55 33.09 -13.88
C LYS A 93 22.74 31.81 -13.07
N LEU A 94 23.73 31.79 -12.17
CA LEU A 94 23.97 30.65 -11.28
C LEU A 94 22.82 30.48 -10.29
N ARG A 95 22.37 31.59 -9.70
CA ARG A 95 21.25 31.65 -8.75
C ARG A 95 19.96 31.13 -9.37
N SER A 96 19.60 31.61 -10.56
CA SER A 96 18.40 31.15 -11.28
C SER A 96 18.48 29.67 -11.67
N ASN A 97 19.63 29.20 -12.16
CA ASN A 97 19.83 27.78 -12.46
C ASN A 97 19.71 26.89 -11.22
N LEU A 98 20.30 27.31 -10.08
CA LEU A 98 20.27 26.54 -8.85
C LEU A 98 18.85 26.48 -8.25
N LEU A 99 18.13 27.60 -8.23
CA LEU A 99 16.74 27.66 -7.74
C LEU A 99 15.81 26.79 -8.58
N ASN A 100 15.96 26.85 -9.92
CA ASN A 100 15.20 25.99 -10.83
C ASN A 100 15.54 24.52 -10.63
N HIS A 101 16.82 24.19 -10.43
CA HIS A 101 17.25 22.83 -10.14
C HIS A 101 16.67 22.31 -8.81
N LEU A 102 16.70 23.11 -7.75
CA LEU A 102 16.12 22.74 -6.45
C LEU A 102 14.59 22.56 -6.52
N ALA A 103 13.90 23.44 -7.26
CA ALA A 103 12.46 23.33 -7.49
C ALA A 103 12.09 22.06 -8.29
N ASN A 104 12.88 21.73 -9.31
CA ASN A 104 12.67 20.53 -10.12
C ASN A 104 13.01 19.24 -9.36
N CYS A 105 14.06 19.24 -8.54
CA CYS A 105 14.40 18.11 -7.66
C CYS A 105 13.31 17.86 -6.61
N PHE A 106 12.66 18.92 -6.11
CA PHE A 106 11.54 18.78 -5.18
C PHE A 106 10.31 18.12 -5.84
N GLN A 107 10.04 18.45 -7.11
CA GLN A 107 8.92 17.90 -7.87
C GLN A 107 9.20 16.50 -8.43
N GLY A 108 10.44 16.22 -8.84
CA GLY A 108 10.86 14.94 -9.43
C GLY A 108 10.88 13.76 -8.46
N ASN A 109 10.96 14.01 -7.15
CA ASN A 109 10.94 12.95 -6.12
C ASN A 109 9.56 12.27 -5.93
N THR A 110 8.53 12.60 -6.73
CA THR A 110 7.26 11.86 -6.77
C THR A 110 7.19 10.77 -7.84
N THR A 111 8.23 10.55 -8.66
CA THR A 111 8.16 9.55 -9.74
C THR A 111 9.46 8.78 -9.96
N PRO A 112 9.59 7.55 -9.41
CA PRO A 112 10.18 6.48 -10.19
C PRO A 112 9.17 6.08 -11.27
N GLY A 113 9.58 6.11 -12.53
CA GLY A 113 8.75 5.89 -13.70
C GLY A 113 7.86 4.64 -13.61
N ALA A 114 6.56 4.88 -13.48
CA ALA A 114 5.52 4.03 -14.03
C ALA A 114 4.80 4.85 -15.11
N ALA A 115 5.33 4.83 -16.34
CA ALA A 115 4.58 5.27 -17.52
C ALA A 115 5.25 4.76 -18.80
N THR A 116 4.98 3.50 -19.16
CA THR A 116 4.68 3.14 -20.55
C THR A 116 3.72 1.96 -20.50
N THR A 117 2.45 2.24 -20.26
CA THR A 117 1.34 1.37 -20.68
C THR A 117 0.97 1.74 -22.11
N PRO A 118 1.18 0.88 -23.12
CA PRO A 118 0.39 0.96 -24.33
C PRO A 118 -1.02 0.43 -24.04
N SER A 119 -2.00 1.19 -24.53
CA SER A 119 -3.43 0.87 -24.55
C SER A 119 -3.72 -0.57 -24.96
N GLY A 120 -4.71 -1.19 -24.31
CA GLY A 120 -5.34 -2.41 -24.83
C GLY A 120 -5.96 -3.32 -23.79
N VAL A 121 -7.01 -2.86 -23.09
CA VAL A 121 -8.00 -3.79 -22.52
C VAL A 121 -9.40 -3.39 -22.99
N PRO A 122 -10.14 -4.28 -23.67
CA PRO A 122 -11.47 -3.97 -24.14
C PRO A 122 -12.43 -3.89 -22.95
N VAL A 123 -13.20 -2.81 -22.89
CA VAL A 123 -14.35 -2.69 -21.99
C VAL A 123 -15.43 -3.63 -22.52
N TRP A 124 -15.70 -4.73 -21.81
CA TRP A 124 -16.86 -5.57 -22.09
C TRP A 124 -18.11 -4.82 -21.63
N ILE A 125 -18.78 -4.16 -22.57
CA ILE A 125 -20.10 -3.58 -22.38
C ILE A 125 -21.08 -4.75 -22.27
N TYR A 126 -21.51 -5.07 -21.05
CA TYR A 126 -22.62 -6.00 -20.85
C TYR A 126 -23.92 -5.34 -21.32
N PRO A 127 -24.68 -5.94 -22.24
CA PRO A 127 -26.01 -5.45 -22.59
C PRO A 127 -26.97 -5.67 -21.41
N SER A 128 -27.77 -4.65 -21.10
CA SER A 128 -28.79 -4.69 -20.06
C SER A 128 -29.86 -5.75 -20.37
N PRO A 129 -30.46 -6.40 -19.35
CA PRO A 129 -31.51 -7.41 -19.56
C PRO A 129 -32.79 -6.78 -20.13
N PRO A 130 -33.55 -7.51 -20.98
CA PRO A 130 -34.80 -7.01 -21.55
C PRO A 130 -35.89 -6.88 -20.48
N PRO A 131 -36.86 -5.95 -20.63
CA PRO A 131 -37.98 -5.84 -19.72
C PRO A 131 -38.92 -7.05 -19.88
N SER A 132 -39.33 -7.63 -18.76
CA SER A 132 -40.33 -8.71 -18.70
C SER A 132 -41.73 -8.20 -19.08
N PRO A 133 -42.60 -9.07 -19.64
CA PRO A 133 -43.97 -8.72 -20.04
C PRO A 133 -44.89 -8.39 -18.86
#